data_AF-A0A5Q0C9S5-F1
#
_entry.id   AF-A0A5Q0C9S5-F1
#
_cell.length_a   1.000
_cell.length_b   1.000
_cell.length_c   1.000
_cell.angle_alpha   90.00
_cell.angle_beta   90.00
_cell.angle_gamma   90.00
#
_symmetry.space_group_name_H-M   'P 1'
#
loop_
_entity.id
_entity.type
_entity.pdbx_description
1 polymer ?
#
loop_
_entity_poly.entity_id
_entity_poly.type
_entity_poly.pdbx_seq_one_letter_code
_entity_poly.pdbx_strand_id
1 'polypeptide(L)'
;MRGLASLDRATGGSEIDRGETDLLHSANSYDAIKKAIRITEAERARLQDKMKAAQDAVREIQEALSELNARDEHLKRAAAIGKQREEASVTIPETLGTRHRKRRTSMAYRVRQEVYRILKRVNRPLNRVELLRELQGAGIELPAHDALAAITKIMWNTPEFTSTGGGYWLASEPIPT
;
A
#
# COMPACT_ATOMS: atom_id res chain seq x y z
N MET A 1 0.08 38.98 -113.65
CA MET A 1 0.63 37.61 -113.45
C MET A 1 0.21 37.19 -112.04
N ARG A 2 -0.91 36.50 -111.82
CA ARG A 2 -1.20 35.05 -111.94
C ARG A 2 -0.22 34.12 -111.21
N GLY A 3 -0.77 33.36 -110.25
CA GLY A 3 -0.21 32.20 -109.54
C GLY A 3 -0.81 32.13 -108.12
N LEU A 4 -2.02 31.62 -107.87
CA LEU A 4 -2.46 30.22 -107.76
C LEU A 4 -1.57 29.31 -106.90
N ALA A 5 -2.10 28.94 -105.72
CA ALA A 5 -2.24 27.58 -105.14
C ALA A 5 -2.10 27.66 -103.60
N SER A 6 -3.08 27.31 -102.75
CA SER A 6 -3.85 26.07 -102.54
C SER A 6 -3.28 25.26 -101.36
N LEU A 7 -4.18 24.91 -100.42
CA LEU A 7 -4.12 23.74 -99.52
C LEU A 7 -3.01 23.75 -98.44
N ASP A 8 -3.12 23.18 -97.25
CA ASP A 8 -4.16 22.56 -96.43
C ASP A 8 -3.45 22.18 -95.11
N ARG A 9 -4.20 22.02 -94.02
CA ARG A 9 -3.91 21.14 -92.86
C ARG A 9 -2.52 21.16 -92.18
N ALA A 10 -2.49 21.50 -90.89
CA ALA A 10 -2.62 20.51 -89.80
C ALA A 10 -1.97 21.02 -88.51
N THR A 11 -2.80 21.42 -87.55
CA THR A 11 -2.47 21.35 -86.12
C THR A 11 -2.34 19.88 -85.72
N GLY A 12 -1.16 19.29 -85.93
CA GLY A 12 -0.75 18.03 -85.35
C GLY A 12 -0.12 18.29 -83.98
N GLY A 13 -0.94 18.56 -82.97
CA GLY A 13 -0.49 18.46 -81.58
C GLY A 13 -0.17 17.00 -81.31
N SER A 14 1.09 16.68 -81.03
CA SER A 14 1.52 15.31 -80.73
C SER A 14 0.89 14.84 -79.42
N GLU A 15 -0.20 14.11 -79.56
CA GLU A 15 -0.96 13.45 -78.50
C GLU A 15 -0.29 12.14 -78.07
N ILE A 16 1.05 12.12 -77.95
CA ILE A 16 1.83 10.91 -77.62
C ILE A 16 2.43 10.98 -76.21
N ASP A 17 2.49 12.15 -75.56
CA ASP A 17 3.27 12.30 -74.32
C ASP A 17 2.48 12.12 -73.01
N ARG A 18 1.16 11.89 -73.05
CA ARG A 18 0.34 11.78 -71.82
C ARG A 18 0.25 10.36 -71.23
N GLY A 19 0.39 9.33 -72.06
CA GLY A 19 0.27 7.93 -71.61
C GLY A 19 1.50 7.41 -70.88
N GLU A 20 2.70 7.89 -71.26
CA GLU A 20 3.97 7.43 -70.70
C GLU A 20 4.26 8.10 -69.34
N THR A 21 3.85 9.36 -69.17
CA THR A 21 3.97 10.06 -67.89
C THR A 21 3.06 9.48 -66.80
N ASP A 22 1.85 9.03 -67.12
CA ASP A 22 0.91 8.46 -66.14
C ASP A 22 1.34 7.07 -65.64
N LEU A 23 1.95 6.25 -66.51
CA LEU A 23 2.51 4.95 -66.12
C LEU A 23 3.74 5.11 -65.22
N LEU A 24 4.60 6.09 -65.49
CA LEU A 24 5.77 6.40 -64.65
C LEU A 24 5.36 6.99 -63.29
N HIS A 25 4.32 7.82 -63.22
CA HIS A 25 3.78 8.33 -61.96
C HIS A 25 3.07 7.24 -61.14
N SER A 26 2.33 6.34 -61.79
CA SER A 26 1.68 5.18 -61.16
C SER A 26 2.71 4.16 -60.63
N ALA A 27 3.75 3.85 -61.40
CA ALA A 27 4.84 2.98 -60.97
C ALA A 27 5.63 3.57 -59.80
N ASN A 28 5.93 4.87 -59.83
CA ASN A 28 6.56 5.59 -58.71
C ASN A 28 5.67 5.63 -57.45
N SER A 29 4.35 5.76 -57.63
CA SER A 29 3.37 5.72 -56.54
C SER A 29 3.29 4.32 -55.90
N TYR A 30 3.28 3.26 -56.70
CA TYR A 30 3.27 1.89 -56.21
C TYR A 30 4.54 1.50 -55.45
N ASP A 31 5.71 1.93 -55.93
CA ASP A 31 6.99 1.70 -55.23
C ASP A 31 7.08 2.52 -53.94
N ALA A 32 6.53 3.73 -53.91
CA ALA A 32 6.41 4.52 -52.68
C ALA A 32 5.50 3.82 -51.65
N ILE A 33 4.36 3.27 -52.08
CA ILE A 33 3.45 2.50 -51.22
C ILE A 33 4.14 1.25 -50.67
N LYS A 34 4.87 0.50 -51.49
CA LYS A 34 5.65 -0.67 -51.04
C LYS A 34 6.70 -0.30 -50.00
N LYS A 35 7.40 0.82 -50.18
CA LYS A 35 8.38 1.31 -49.20
C LYS A 35 7.69 1.70 -47.89
N ALA A 36 6.55 2.39 -47.95
CA ALA A 36 5.77 2.74 -46.77
C ALA A 36 5.28 1.51 -45.99
N ILE A 37 4.83 0.46 -46.69
CA ILE A 37 4.43 -0.82 -46.08
C ILE A 37 5.62 -1.45 -45.35
N ARG A 38 6.78 -1.56 -45.99
CA ARG A 38 7.99 -2.14 -45.36
C ARG A 38 8.43 -1.37 -44.12
N ILE A 39 8.38 -0.04 -44.17
CA ILE A 39 8.71 0.81 -43.01
C ILE A 39 7.73 0.55 -41.87
N THR A 40 6.43 0.50 -42.17
CA THR A 40 5.37 0.26 -41.19
C THR A 40 5.48 -1.14 -40.56
N GLU A 41 5.80 -2.16 -41.36
CA GLU A 41 6.03 -3.53 -40.89
C GLU A 41 7.27 -3.61 -39.98
N ALA A 42 8.36 -2.95 -40.36
CA ALA A 42 9.56 -2.89 -39.53
C ALA A 42 9.31 -2.17 -38.20
N GLU A 43 8.51 -1.10 -38.20
CA GLU A 43 8.14 -0.38 -36.99
C GLU A 43 7.21 -1.20 -36.09
N ARG A 44 6.24 -1.93 -36.67
CA ARG A 44 5.41 -2.88 -35.93
C ARG A 44 6.24 -3.98 -35.27
N ALA A 45 7.21 -4.56 -35.98
CA ALA A 45 8.10 -5.58 -35.41
C ALA A 45 8.89 -5.02 -34.20
N ARG A 46 9.47 -3.83 -34.34
CA ARG A 46 10.18 -3.15 -33.23
C ARG A 46 9.28 -2.88 -32.02
N LEU A 47 8.03 -2.48 -32.26
CA LEU A 47 7.07 -2.25 -31.18
C LEU A 47 6.65 -3.54 -30.50
N GLN A 48 6.48 -4.63 -31.25
CA GLN A 48 6.20 -5.96 -30.69
C GLN A 48 7.35 -6.46 -29.84
N ASP A 49 8.60 -6.28 -30.28
CA ASP A 49 9.78 -6.66 -29.49
C ASP A 49 9.86 -5.86 -28.18
N LYS A 50 9.60 -4.54 -28.23
CA LYS A 50 9.52 -3.70 -27.03
C LYS A 50 8.41 -4.13 -26.09
N MET A 51 7.23 -4.45 -26.62
CA MET A 51 6.10 -4.92 -25.84
C MET A 51 6.44 -6.24 -25.14
N LYS A 52 7.08 -7.17 -25.83
CA LYS A 52 7.52 -8.45 -25.25
C LYS A 52 8.55 -8.23 -24.13
N ALA A 53 9.56 -7.39 -24.36
CA ALA A 53 10.55 -7.05 -23.34
C ALA A 53 9.90 -6.39 -22.11
N ALA A 54 8.92 -5.51 -22.31
CA ALA A 54 8.16 -4.91 -21.21
C ALA A 54 7.32 -5.95 -20.44
N GLN A 55 6.72 -6.91 -21.13
CA GLN A 55 5.98 -8.01 -20.48
C GLN A 55 6.90 -8.89 -19.63
N ASP A 56 8.08 -9.22 -20.13
CA ASP A 56 9.06 -10.00 -19.37
C ASP A 56 9.54 -9.24 -18.13
N ALA A 57 9.80 -7.93 -18.24
CA ALA A 57 10.16 -7.09 -17.10
C ALA A 57 9.02 -6.98 -16.05
N VAL A 58 7.76 -6.87 -16.50
CA VAL A 58 6.60 -6.86 -15.59
C VAL A 58 6.51 -8.19 -14.83
N ARG A 59 6.74 -9.32 -15.51
CA ARG A 59 6.74 -10.64 -14.85
C ARG A 59 7.82 -10.73 -13.78
N GLU A 60 9.04 -10.27 -14.07
CA GLU A 60 10.15 -10.26 -13.11
C GLU A 60 9.81 -9.41 -11.87
N ILE A 61 9.22 -8.23 -12.06
CA ILE A 61 8.79 -7.37 -10.95
C ILE A 61 7.70 -8.05 -10.12
N GLN A 62 6.74 -8.74 -10.75
CA GLN A 62 5.69 -9.47 -10.04
C GLN A 62 6.26 -10.62 -9.19
N GLU A 63 7.24 -11.35 -9.71
CA GLU A 63 7.94 -12.41 -8.96
C GLU A 63 8.66 -11.82 -7.74
N ALA A 64 9.42 -10.73 -7.93
CA ALA A 64 10.11 -10.04 -6.83
C ALA A 64 9.14 -9.52 -5.75
N LEU A 65 8.00 -8.95 -6.17
CA LEU A 65 6.95 -8.52 -5.24
C LEU A 65 6.35 -9.69 -4.46
N SER A 66 6.14 -10.84 -5.10
CA SER A 66 5.61 -12.04 -4.43
C SER A 66 6.58 -12.54 -3.36
N GLU A 67 7.89 -12.49 -3.62
CA GLU A 67 8.92 -12.90 -2.67
C GLU A 67 8.99 -11.94 -1.47
N LEU A 68 8.95 -10.63 -1.72
CA LEU A 68 8.90 -9.63 -0.66
C LEU A 68 7.68 -9.80 0.24
N ASN A 69 6.50 -10.01 -0.35
CA ASN A 69 5.27 -10.27 0.41
C ASN A 69 5.39 -11.54 1.27
N ALA A 70 5.99 -12.62 0.75
CA ALA A 70 6.21 -13.84 1.53
C ALA A 70 7.14 -13.61 2.72
N ARG A 71 8.21 -12.82 2.54
CA ARG A 71 9.14 -12.42 3.61
C ARG A 71 8.44 -11.57 4.67
N ASP A 72 7.65 -10.59 4.25
CA ASP A 72 6.88 -9.74 5.17
C ASP A 72 5.89 -10.55 6.01
N GLU A 73 5.18 -11.51 5.40
CA GLU A 73 4.28 -12.39 6.13
C GLU A 73 5.02 -13.33 7.10
N HIS A 74 6.24 -13.72 6.79
CA HIS A 74 7.09 -14.46 7.73
C HIS A 74 7.51 -13.58 8.93
N LEU A 75 7.93 -12.34 8.67
CA LEU A 75 8.33 -11.38 9.70
C LEU A 75 7.15 -11.02 10.61
N LYS A 76 5.96 -10.78 10.06
CA LYS A 76 4.74 -10.52 10.84
C LYS A 76 4.40 -11.69 11.77
N ARG A 77 4.51 -12.93 11.27
CA ARG A 77 4.30 -14.14 12.10
C ARG A 77 5.34 -14.24 13.22
N ALA A 78 6.61 -14.01 12.92
CA ALA A 78 7.67 -14.01 13.93
C ALA A 78 7.45 -12.92 14.99
N ALA A 79 7.04 -11.71 14.58
CA ALA A 79 6.72 -10.62 15.49
C ALA A 79 5.50 -10.93 16.38
N ALA A 80 4.46 -11.58 15.83
CA ALA A 80 3.31 -12.02 16.60
C ALA A 80 3.70 -13.03 17.69
N ILE A 81 4.59 -13.98 17.37
CA ILE A 81 5.13 -14.95 18.35
C ILE A 81 5.95 -14.23 19.43
N GLY A 82 6.81 -13.27 19.04
CA GLY A 82 7.58 -12.46 19.97
C GLY A 82 6.69 -11.70 20.95
N LYS A 83 5.63 -11.05 20.45
CA LYS A 83 4.66 -10.32 21.27
C LYS A 83 3.93 -11.22 22.27
N GLN A 84 3.53 -12.42 21.86
CA GLN A 84 2.92 -13.40 22.78
C GLN A 84 3.88 -13.83 23.90
N ARG A 85 5.18 -13.95 23.59
CA ARG A 85 6.20 -14.32 24.57
C ARG A 85 6.50 -13.19 25.56
N GLU A 86 6.50 -11.94 25.11
CA GLU A 86 6.61 -10.77 25.99
C GLU A 86 5.38 -10.60 26.89
N GLU A 87 4.18 -10.82 26.36
CA GLU A 87 2.95 -10.76 27.17
C GLU A 87 2.89 -11.86 28.24
N ALA A 88 3.50 -13.03 27.97
CA ALA A 88 3.61 -14.12 28.92
C ALA A 88 4.69 -13.91 30.01
N SER A 89 5.69 -13.05 29.78
CA SER A 89 6.80 -12.85 30.73
C SER A 89 6.54 -11.81 31.82
N VAL A 90 5.49 -10.99 31.68
CA VAL A 90 5.09 -10.02 32.71
C VAL A 90 4.43 -10.75 33.89
N THR A 91 5.25 -11.11 34.86
CA THR A 91 4.77 -11.69 36.12
C THR A 91 4.10 -10.59 36.95
N ILE A 92 2.79 -10.70 37.17
CA ILE A 92 2.07 -9.80 38.06
C ILE A 92 2.41 -10.18 39.51
N PRO A 93 2.92 -9.25 40.33
CA PRO A 93 3.13 -9.47 41.75
C PRO A 93 1.86 -9.98 42.44
N GLU A 94 1.94 -11.04 43.24
CA GLU A 94 0.78 -11.58 43.97
C GLU A 94 0.15 -10.57 44.95
N THR A 95 0.90 -9.54 45.32
CA THR A 95 0.49 -8.44 46.19
C THR A 95 -0.48 -7.46 45.52
N LEU A 96 -0.53 -7.42 44.18
CA LEU A 96 -1.42 -6.51 43.44
C LEU A 96 -2.90 -6.86 43.65
N GLY A 97 -3.64 -5.91 44.21
CA GLY A 97 -5.07 -5.97 44.42
C GLY A 97 -5.51 -6.68 45.70
N THR A 98 -4.61 -6.91 46.66
CA THR A 98 -4.90 -7.56 47.95
C THR A 98 -5.68 -6.65 48.90
N ARG A 99 -6.94 -6.38 48.58
CA ARG A 99 -7.91 -5.92 49.60
C ARG A 99 -8.30 -7.12 50.46
N HIS A 100 -8.58 -6.89 51.74
CA HIS A 100 -8.88 -7.85 52.83
C HIS A 100 -9.82 -9.05 52.49
N ARG A 101 -10.50 -9.05 51.34
CA ARG A 101 -11.31 -10.15 50.80
C ARG A 101 -11.04 -10.33 49.28
N LYS A 102 -10.35 -11.41 48.89
CA LYS A 102 -9.97 -11.73 47.50
C LYS A 102 -11.21 -12.08 46.65
N ARG A 103 -11.90 -11.09 46.08
CA ARG A 103 -12.85 -11.34 44.97
C ARG A 103 -12.09 -11.36 43.65
N ARG A 104 -11.39 -12.47 43.39
CA ARG A 104 -10.56 -12.68 42.18
C ARG A 104 -11.35 -12.57 40.87
N THR A 105 -12.67 -12.71 40.92
CA THR A 105 -13.57 -12.59 39.76
C THR A 105 -14.11 -11.17 39.55
N SER A 106 -13.77 -10.21 40.42
CA SER A 106 -14.30 -8.84 40.28
C SER A 106 -13.70 -8.11 39.07
N MET A 107 -14.53 -7.36 38.35
CA MET A 107 -14.09 -6.55 37.21
C MET A 107 -12.95 -5.61 37.60
N ALA A 108 -13.05 -4.96 38.77
CA ALA A 108 -11.99 -4.10 39.29
C ALA A 108 -10.67 -4.84 39.53
N TYR A 109 -10.68 -6.12 39.88
CA TYR A 109 -9.45 -6.91 39.98
C TYR A 109 -8.86 -7.17 38.60
N ARG A 110 -9.67 -7.59 37.62
CA ARG A 110 -9.22 -7.83 36.23
C ARG A 110 -8.64 -6.56 35.60
N VAL A 111 -9.34 -5.43 35.74
CA VAL A 111 -8.88 -4.13 35.25
C VAL A 111 -7.53 -3.77 35.85
N ARG A 112 -7.34 -3.91 37.16
CA ARG A 112 -6.04 -3.61 37.80
C ARG A 112 -4.90 -4.49 37.29
N GLN A 113 -5.16 -5.78 37.11
CA GLN A 113 -4.17 -6.70 36.55
C GLN A 113 -3.78 -6.32 35.12
N GLU A 114 -4.75 -6.03 34.26
CA GLU A 114 -4.42 -5.62 32.89
C GLU A 114 -3.77 -4.24 32.83
N VAL A 115 -4.24 -3.26 33.62
CA VAL A 115 -3.58 -1.95 33.68
C VAL A 115 -2.12 -2.10 34.11
N TYR A 116 -1.81 -2.97 35.08
CA TYR A 116 -0.43 -3.28 35.42
C TYR A 116 0.37 -3.83 34.23
N ARG A 117 -0.17 -4.81 33.49
CA ARG A 117 0.49 -5.37 32.30
C ARG A 117 0.68 -4.32 31.21
N ILE A 118 -0.32 -3.48 30.98
CA ILE A 118 -0.29 -2.40 29.98
C ILE A 118 0.79 -1.38 30.35
N LEU A 119 0.82 -0.90 31.59
CA LEU A 119 1.83 0.08 32.04
C LEU A 119 3.25 -0.49 31.94
N LYS A 120 3.43 -1.78 32.29
CA LYS A 120 4.70 -2.48 32.11
C LYS A 120 5.12 -2.60 30.64
N ARG A 121 4.18 -2.95 29.76
CA ARG A 121 4.41 -3.12 28.33
C ARG A 121 4.72 -1.79 27.64
N VAL A 122 3.98 -0.74 27.97
CA VAL A 122 4.08 0.58 27.32
C VAL A 122 5.20 1.42 27.93
N ASN A 123 5.61 1.11 29.16
CA ASN A 123 6.74 1.72 29.86
C ASN A 123 6.71 3.26 29.88
N ARG A 124 5.51 3.84 30.07
CA ARG A 124 5.29 5.26 30.32
C ARG A 124 3.97 5.47 31.07
N PRO A 125 3.77 6.60 31.76
CA PRO A 125 2.48 6.97 32.33
C PRO A 125 1.42 7.06 31.24
N LEU A 126 0.21 6.56 31.52
CA LEU A 126 -0.92 6.58 30.59
C LEU A 126 -2.12 7.30 31.19
N ASN A 127 -2.75 8.16 30.38
CA ASN A 127 -3.97 8.82 30.78
C ASN A 127 -5.18 7.86 30.77
N ARG A 128 -6.31 8.28 31.35
CA ARG A 128 -7.51 7.43 31.46
C ARG A 128 -8.11 7.01 30.10
N VAL A 129 -7.94 7.84 29.06
CA VAL A 129 -8.46 7.55 27.71
C VAL A 129 -7.57 6.53 27.00
N GLU A 130 -6.25 6.67 27.12
CA GLU A 130 -5.27 5.70 26.64
C GLU A 130 -5.45 4.35 27.34
N LEU A 131 -5.59 4.35 28.66
CA LEU A 131 -5.87 3.13 29.42
C LEU A 131 -7.16 2.45 28.97
N LEU A 132 -8.24 3.20 28.73
CA LEU A 132 -9.48 2.63 28.23
C LEU A 132 -9.27 1.96 26.86
N ARG A 133 -8.56 2.62 25.95
CA ARG A 133 -8.25 2.09 24.62
C ARG A 133 -7.44 0.80 24.70
N GLU A 134 -6.41 0.78 25.54
CA GLU A 134 -5.57 -0.42 25.75
C GLU A 134 -6.35 -1.56 26.41
N LEU A 135 -7.21 -1.26 27.38
CA LEU A 135 -8.08 -2.25 28.04
C LEU A 135 -9.08 -2.88 27.06
N GLN A 136 -9.68 -2.07 26.19
CA GLN A 136 -10.55 -2.56 25.11
C GLN A 136 -9.76 -3.43 24.12
N GLY A 137 -8.55 -3.04 23.76
CA GLY A 137 -7.64 -3.85 22.93
C GLY A 137 -7.25 -5.18 23.58
N ALA A 138 -7.24 -5.26 24.91
CA ALA A 138 -7.02 -6.49 25.68
C ALA A 138 -8.31 -7.32 25.91
N GLY A 139 -9.45 -6.91 25.35
CA GLY A 139 -10.73 -7.61 25.50
C GLY A 139 -11.40 -7.41 26.85
N ILE A 140 -11.02 -6.39 27.63
CA ILE A 140 -11.78 -5.98 28.82
C ILE A 140 -12.85 -4.97 28.43
N GLU A 141 -14.09 -5.43 28.45
CA GLU A 141 -15.26 -4.59 28.32
C GLU A 141 -15.74 -4.12 29.70
N LEU A 142 -15.76 -2.80 29.90
CA LEU A 142 -16.29 -2.18 31.10
C LEU A 142 -17.80 -1.95 30.90
N PRO A 143 -18.69 -2.62 31.66
CA PRO A 143 -20.14 -2.55 31.46
C PRO A 143 -20.78 -1.25 31.96
N ALA A 144 -19.98 -0.23 32.26
CA ALA A 144 -20.46 1.02 32.83
C ALA A 144 -20.92 1.98 31.72
N HIS A 145 -22.05 2.66 31.96
CA HIS A 145 -22.48 3.81 31.16
C HIS A 145 -21.38 4.89 31.04
N ASP A 146 -20.46 4.94 32.02
CA ASP A 146 -19.25 5.75 31.97
C ASP A 146 -18.01 4.90 32.34
N ALA A 147 -17.35 4.37 31.32
CA ALA A 147 -16.15 3.55 31.46
C ALA A 147 -14.95 4.35 32.02
N LEU A 148 -14.84 5.64 31.70
CA LEU A 148 -13.74 6.49 32.17
C LEU A 148 -13.88 6.80 33.67
N ALA A 149 -15.10 7.07 34.14
CA ALA A 149 -15.37 7.22 35.57
C ALA A 149 -15.09 5.91 36.33
N ALA A 150 -15.45 4.77 35.74
CA ALA A 150 -15.17 3.46 36.33
C ALA A 150 -13.67 3.22 36.49
N ILE A 151 -12.86 3.49 35.45
CA ILE A 151 -11.39 3.40 35.53
C ILE A 151 -10.86 4.31 36.63
N THR A 152 -11.28 5.57 36.65
CA THR A 152 -10.84 6.54 37.67
C THR A 152 -11.13 6.02 39.08
N LYS A 153 -12.34 5.50 39.31
CA LYS A 153 -12.75 4.94 40.61
C LYS A 153 -11.97 3.69 41.00
N ILE A 154 -11.64 2.83 40.03
CA ILE A 154 -10.85 1.62 40.27
C ILE A 154 -9.43 2.00 40.66
N MET A 155 -8.80 2.90 39.89
CA MET A 155 -7.41 3.31 40.06
C MET A 155 -7.18 4.13 41.32
N TRP A 156 -8.09 5.07 41.64
CA TRP A 156 -7.99 5.92 42.82
C TRP A 156 -8.04 5.15 44.15
N ASN A 157 -8.78 4.04 44.19
CA ASN A 157 -8.96 3.24 45.41
C ASN A 157 -7.84 2.23 45.64
N THR A 158 -6.71 2.38 44.95
CA THR A 158 -5.63 1.39 44.98
C THR A 158 -4.25 2.01 45.21
N PRO A 159 -3.52 1.57 46.26
CA PRO A 159 -2.18 2.08 46.54
C PRO A 159 -1.13 1.67 45.50
N GLU A 160 -1.42 0.70 44.63
CA GLU A 160 -0.50 0.19 43.63
C GLU A 160 -0.26 1.17 42.47
N PHE A 161 -1.12 2.16 42.31
CA PHE A 161 -1.06 3.13 41.23
C PHE A 161 -0.99 4.55 41.77
N THR A 162 -0.18 5.38 41.12
CA THR A 162 -0.05 6.81 41.43
C THR A 162 -0.48 7.66 40.24
N SER A 163 -1.13 8.78 40.52
CA SER A 163 -1.47 9.78 39.49
C SER A 163 -0.29 10.73 39.33
N THR A 164 0.33 10.69 38.17
CA THR A 164 1.36 11.64 37.73
C THR A 164 0.70 12.71 36.86
N GLY A 165 1.33 13.87 36.68
CA GLY A 165 0.81 14.92 35.79
C GLY A 165 0.54 14.46 34.34
N GLY A 166 1.15 13.34 33.91
CA GLY A 166 0.94 12.72 32.59
C GLY A 166 -0.05 11.55 32.56
N GLY A 167 -0.59 11.10 33.70
CA GLY A 167 -1.47 9.93 33.79
C GLY A 167 -1.13 9.00 34.94
N TYR A 168 -1.62 7.76 34.91
CA TYR A 168 -1.36 6.77 35.95
C TYR A 168 -0.04 6.03 35.71
N TRP A 169 0.70 5.79 36.79
CA TRP A 169 1.92 4.98 36.81
C TRP A 169 1.92 3.99 38.00
N LEU A 170 2.86 3.05 38.02
CA LEU A 170 3.07 2.10 39.11
C LEU A 170 3.74 2.77 40.30
N ALA A 171 3.12 2.68 41.49
CA ALA A 171 3.64 3.35 42.69
C ALA A 171 4.98 2.76 43.19
N SER A 172 5.26 1.50 42.87
CA SER A 172 6.48 0.80 43.29
C SER A 172 7.69 1.05 42.38
N GLU A 173 7.55 1.83 41.31
CA GLU A 173 8.58 1.95 40.27
C GLU A 173 8.88 3.40 39.90
N PRO A 174 10.15 3.72 39.59
CA PRO A 174 10.49 5.03 39.08
C PRO A 174 9.80 5.27 37.74
N ILE A 175 9.45 6.53 37.46
CA ILE A 175 8.92 6.92 36.16
C ILE A 175 10.05 6.80 35.13
N PRO A 176 9.85 6.10 34.01
CA PRO A 176 10.82 6.04 32.93
C PRO A 176 11.06 7.44 32.36
N THR A 177 12.31 7.90 32.37
CA THR A 177 12.77 9.16 31.76
C THR A 177 13.06 8.98 30.28
#